data_AF-A0A3Q3JSF4-F1
#
_entry.id   AF-A0A3Q3JSF4-F1
#
_cell.length_a   1.000
_cell.length_b   1.000
_cell.length_c   1.000
_cell.angle_alpha   90.00
_cell.angle_beta   90.00
_cell.angle_gamma   90.00
#
_symmetry.space_group_name_H-M   'P 1'
#
loop_
_entity.id
_entity.type
_entity.pdbx_description
1 polymer ?
#
loop_
_entity_poly.entity_id
_entity_poly.type
_entity_poly.pdbx_seq_one_letter_code
_entity_poly.pdbx_strand_id
1 'polypeptide(L)'
;MGPENSQSYQLVKNTMRRNKIPMVVLTHDNFSQHIPHVNLADGDEAVVDISAGVLYADRALKAVQGQFQKLGGVIRDNEMVTDIKPGPVVTVSTYAGVYWAKSVVITTGPWANRLLTHTGLQLPLEVVKINVCYWKEKVPGSYDVNQRFPCFILTQGEESKEHIYGLPSNEYPGLVKVCYHKGNETDPDQPDKQTDRSDIDILQRYITRCLPGLIPEPAVVESCMYTSPLPVCAATRTN
;
A
#
# COMPACT_ATOMS: atom_id res chain seq x y z
N MET A 1 -2.24 7.20 14.20
CA MET A 1 -2.95 7.00 15.48
C MET A 1 -2.51 5.69 16.10
N GLY A 2 -2.64 5.54 17.42
CA GLY A 2 -2.37 4.30 18.15
C GLY A 2 -2.05 4.58 19.63
N PRO A 3 -1.75 3.53 20.41
CA PRO A 3 -1.54 3.67 21.84
C PRO A 3 -0.39 4.61 22.12
N GLU A 4 -0.62 5.62 22.95
CA GLU A 4 0.33 6.70 23.18
C GLU A 4 1.68 6.16 23.68
N ASN A 5 1.67 5.08 24.45
CA ASN A 5 2.87 4.47 25.04
C ASN A 5 3.47 3.35 24.17
N SER A 6 2.90 3.07 22.99
CA SER A 6 3.44 2.04 22.10
C SER A 6 4.73 2.51 21.40
N GLN A 7 5.66 1.57 21.24
CA GLN A 7 6.94 1.84 20.57
C GLN A 7 6.75 2.32 19.12
N SER A 8 5.83 1.70 18.37
CA SER A 8 5.58 2.05 16.95
C SER A 8 5.06 3.49 16.80
N TYR A 9 4.05 3.88 17.59
CA TYR A 9 3.52 5.24 17.58
C TYR A 9 4.56 6.28 17.99
N GLN A 10 5.30 6.02 19.07
CA GLN A 10 6.35 6.92 19.54
C GLN A 10 7.50 7.07 18.52
N LEU A 11 7.87 5.99 17.82
CA LEU A 11 8.86 6.04 16.76
C LEU A 11 8.42 6.97 15.61
N VAL A 12 7.17 6.88 15.16
CA VAL A 12 6.60 7.77 14.13
C VAL A 12 6.62 9.22 14.62
N LYS A 13 6.03 9.49 15.79
CA LYS A 13 5.94 10.83 16.39
C LYS A 13 7.32 11.47 16.57
N ASN A 14 8.29 10.72 17.09
CA ASN A 14 9.66 11.23 17.29
C ASN A 14 10.42 11.41 15.97
N THR A 15 10.18 10.57 14.97
CA THR A 15 10.76 10.74 13.63
C THR A 15 10.23 12.00 12.97
N MET A 16 8.94 12.28 13.05
CA MET A 16 8.34 13.52 12.53
C MET A 16 8.93 14.76 13.22
N ARG A 17 9.04 14.74 14.56
CA ARG A 17 9.67 15.82 15.35
C ARG A 17 11.12 16.07 14.94
N ARG A 18 11.91 15.00 14.86
CA ARG A 18 13.34 15.07 14.50
C ARG A 18 13.54 15.69 13.12
N ASN A 19 12.66 15.37 12.18
CA ASN A 19 12.70 15.91 10.82
C ASN A 19 11.92 17.21 10.64
N LYS A 20 11.40 17.81 11.73
CA LYS A 20 10.65 19.07 11.73
C LYS A 20 9.47 19.07 10.75
N ILE A 21 8.81 17.91 10.62
CA ILE A 21 7.58 17.80 9.82
C ILE A 21 6.48 18.60 10.52
N PRO A 22 5.79 19.54 9.83
CA PRO A 22 4.66 20.24 10.40
C PRO A 22 3.58 19.26 10.84
N MET A 23 3.24 19.25 12.13
CA MET A 23 2.36 18.25 12.69
C MET A 23 1.50 18.79 13.83
N VAL A 24 0.32 18.18 14.01
CA VAL A 24 -0.59 18.43 15.13
C VAL A 24 -0.75 17.14 15.92
N VAL A 25 -0.68 17.22 17.25
CA VAL A 25 -0.97 16.08 18.13
C VAL A 25 -2.40 16.24 18.64
N LEU A 26 -3.21 15.21 18.43
CA LEU A 26 -4.57 15.11 18.91
C LEU A 26 -4.64 14.03 19.99
N THR A 27 -5.15 14.41 21.16
CA THR A 27 -5.43 13.49 22.26
C THR A 27 -6.85 12.99 22.15
N HIS A 28 -7.20 11.94 22.89
CA HIS A 28 -8.57 11.44 22.97
C HIS A 28 -9.62 12.55 23.16
N ASP A 29 -9.38 13.47 24.09
CA ASP A 29 -10.33 14.54 24.46
C ASP A 29 -10.65 15.54 23.34
N ASN A 30 -9.69 15.81 22.44
CA ASN A 30 -9.87 16.79 21.37
C ASN A 30 -10.02 16.15 19.98
N PHE A 31 -9.75 14.86 19.84
CA PHE A 31 -9.71 14.18 18.55
C PHE A 31 -11.03 14.31 17.77
N SER A 32 -12.18 14.09 18.42
CA SER A 32 -13.49 14.12 17.78
C SER A 32 -13.89 15.51 17.25
N GLN A 33 -13.29 16.58 17.77
CA GLN A 33 -13.51 17.95 17.29
C GLN A 33 -12.77 18.19 15.97
N HIS A 34 -11.71 17.44 15.69
CA HIS A 34 -10.86 17.58 14.51
C HIS A 34 -11.16 16.51 13.45
N ILE A 35 -11.44 15.27 13.87
CA ILE A 35 -11.72 14.13 13.01
C ILE A 35 -13.06 13.53 13.47
N PRO A 36 -14.19 14.12 13.05
CA PRO A 36 -15.50 13.60 13.42
C PRO A 36 -15.74 12.21 12.79
N HIS A 37 -16.69 11.47 13.35
CA HIS A 37 -17.09 10.13 12.88
C HIS A 37 -16.05 9.01 13.04
N VAL A 38 -14.97 9.29 13.77
CA VAL A 38 -13.95 8.31 14.18
C VAL A 38 -13.87 8.28 15.70
N ASN A 39 -13.98 7.10 16.28
CA ASN A 39 -13.75 6.90 17.70
C ASN A 39 -12.28 6.54 17.92
N LEU A 40 -11.55 7.42 18.59
CA LEU A 40 -10.21 7.12 19.08
C LEU A 40 -10.33 6.31 20.39
N ALA A 41 -9.55 5.25 20.55
CA ALA A 41 -9.59 4.44 21.77
C ALA A 41 -9.08 5.24 23.00
N ASP A 42 -9.44 4.79 24.20
CA ASP A 42 -8.88 5.32 25.43
C ASP A 42 -7.38 4.99 25.51
N GLY A 43 -6.55 5.99 25.82
CA GLY A 43 -5.09 5.84 25.84
C GLY A 43 -4.41 5.88 24.46
N ASP A 44 -5.18 6.07 23.38
CA ASP A 44 -4.64 6.35 22.05
C ASP A 44 -4.46 7.86 21.82
N GLU A 45 -3.49 8.19 20.96
CA GLU A 45 -3.31 9.52 20.40
C GLU A 45 -3.23 9.46 18.86
N ALA A 46 -3.36 10.62 18.21
CA ALA A 46 -3.02 10.80 16.81
C ALA A 46 -1.98 11.90 16.62
N VAL A 47 -1.00 11.63 15.76
CA VAL A 47 -0.13 12.66 15.17
C VAL A 47 -0.58 12.86 13.73
N VAL A 48 -0.92 14.10 13.38
CA VAL A 48 -1.43 14.49 12.07
C VAL A 48 -0.32 15.22 11.33
N ASP A 49 0.11 14.67 10.19
CA ASP A 49 0.94 15.36 9.21
C ASP A 49 0.05 16.21 8.30
N ILE A 50 0.23 17.52 8.33
CA ILE A 50 -0.59 18.44 7.52
C ILE A 50 -0.17 18.50 6.04
N SER A 51 0.97 17.89 5.70
CA SER A 51 1.53 17.85 4.35
C SER A 51 1.31 16.51 3.64
N ALA A 52 0.92 15.47 4.40
CA ALA A 52 0.61 14.16 3.85
C ALA A 52 -0.70 14.18 3.03
N GLY A 53 -0.88 13.15 2.21
CA GLY A 53 -2.08 13.02 1.38
C GLY A 53 -2.16 11.71 0.63
N VAL A 54 -3.08 11.66 -0.34
CA VAL A 54 -3.39 10.48 -1.14
C VAL A 54 -2.86 10.66 -2.56
N LEU A 55 -2.19 9.64 -3.09
CA LEU A 55 -1.80 9.56 -4.49
C LEU A 55 -2.71 8.59 -5.25
N TYR A 56 -3.29 9.05 -6.36
CA TYR A 56 -3.99 8.19 -7.31
C TYR A 56 -2.96 7.43 -8.14
N ALA A 57 -2.58 6.23 -7.69
CA ALA A 57 -1.47 5.46 -8.24
C ALA A 57 -1.62 5.18 -9.74
N ASP A 58 -2.83 4.84 -10.20
CA ASP A 58 -3.11 4.57 -11.62
C ASP A 58 -2.91 5.83 -12.48
N ARG A 59 -3.35 7.00 -12.00
CA ARG A 59 -3.19 8.29 -12.68
C ARG A 59 -1.73 8.73 -12.71
N ALA A 60 -1.02 8.55 -11.59
CA ALA A 60 0.40 8.83 -11.50
C ALA A 60 1.21 7.97 -12.48
N LEU A 61 0.92 6.65 -12.54
CA LEU A 61 1.55 5.73 -13.49
C LEU A 61 1.27 6.14 -14.94
N LYS A 62 0.00 6.39 -15.30
CA LYS A 62 -0.38 6.85 -16.65
C LYS A 62 0.32 8.15 -17.03
N ALA A 63 0.45 9.09 -16.09
CA ALA A 63 1.14 10.35 -16.33
C ALA A 63 2.63 10.13 -16.63
N VAL A 64 3.31 9.29 -15.85
CA VAL A 64 4.72 8.95 -16.06
C VAL A 64 4.93 8.21 -17.38
N GLN A 65 4.08 7.22 -17.70
CA GLN A 65 4.13 6.49 -18.97
C GLN A 65 3.94 7.43 -20.16
N GLY A 66 2.98 8.37 -20.08
CA GLY A 66 2.75 9.37 -21.12
C GLY A 66 3.94 10.30 -21.33
N GLN A 67 4.63 10.72 -20.26
CA GLN A 67 5.86 11.52 -20.39
C GLN A 67 7.02 10.70 -20.97
N PHE A 68 7.16 9.45 -20.54
CA PHE A 68 8.19 8.53 -21.06
C PHE A 68 8.07 8.35 -22.58
N GLN A 69 6.85 8.12 -23.08
CA GLN A 69 6.59 7.99 -24.52
C GLN A 69 6.85 9.29 -25.29
N LYS A 70 6.46 10.45 -24.74
CA LYS A 70 6.73 11.77 -25.35
C LYS A 70 8.22 12.04 -25.52
N LEU A 71 9.05 11.49 -24.65
CA LEU A 71 10.51 11.60 -24.71
C LEU A 71 11.16 10.51 -25.60
N GLY A 72 10.37 9.73 -26.33
CA GLY A 72 10.85 8.68 -27.24
C GLY A 72 10.97 7.29 -26.61
N GLY A 73 10.55 7.12 -25.35
CA GLY A 73 10.45 5.82 -24.71
C GLY A 73 9.42 4.92 -25.36
N VAL A 74 9.70 3.62 -25.42
CA VAL A 74 8.78 2.61 -25.98
C VAL A 74 8.24 1.75 -24.86
N ILE A 75 6.91 1.63 -24.78
CA ILE A 75 6.22 0.74 -23.85
C ILE A 75 5.67 -0.44 -24.66
N ARG A 76 5.94 -1.66 -24.17
CA ARG A 76 5.46 -2.91 -24.76
C ARG A 76 4.58 -3.62 -23.74
N ASP A 77 3.28 -3.38 -23.82
CA ASP A 77 2.29 -4.05 -22.98
C ASP A 77 2.00 -5.46 -23.48
N ASN A 78 1.52 -6.34 -22.59
CA ASN A 78 1.21 -7.75 -22.88
C ASN A 78 2.41 -8.57 -23.39
N GLU A 79 3.63 -8.16 -23.04
CA GLU A 79 4.86 -8.82 -23.48
C GLU A 79 5.68 -9.30 -22.28
N MET A 80 5.39 -10.52 -21.84
CA MET A 80 6.09 -11.12 -20.70
C MET A 80 7.54 -11.47 -21.08
N VAL A 81 8.48 -11.05 -20.24
CA VAL A 81 9.89 -11.47 -20.30
C VAL A 81 10.00 -12.92 -19.79
N THR A 82 10.68 -13.77 -20.56
CA THR A 82 10.84 -15.21 -20.29
C THR A 82 12.26 -15.59 -19.93
N ASP A 83 13.26 -14.77 -20.30
CA ASP A 83 14.67 -15.03 -19.99
C ASP A 83 15.49 -13.74 -20.04
N ILE A 84 16.52 -13.65 -19.19
CA ILE A 84 17.49 -12.56 -19.18
C ILE A 84 18.88 -13.18 -19.13
N LYS A 85 19.69 -12.97 -20.18
CA LYS A 85 21.09 -13.41 -20.24
C LYS A 85 22.03 -12.23 -20.04
N PRO A 86 22.73 -12.15 -18.89
CA PRO A 86 23.73 -11.12 -18.65
C PRO A 86 24.94 -11.24 -19.60
N GLY A 87 25.59 -10.12 -19.87
CA GLY A 87 26.78 -10.03 -20.71
C GLY A 87 27.12 -8.58 -21.04
N PRO A 88 28.17 -8.31 -21.85
CA PRO A 88 28.53 -6.95 -22.29
C PRO A 88 27.37 -6.22 -22.99
N VAL A 89 26.50 -7.00 -23.64
CA VAL A 89 25.17 -6.60 -24.07
C VAL A 89 24.19 -7.62 -23.50
N VAL A 90 23.24 -7.15 -22.69
CA VAL A 90 22.22 -8.01 -22.07
C VAL A 90 21.23 -8.43 -23.13
N THR A 91 20.92 -9.72 -23.18
CA THR A 91 19.86 -10.27 -24.05
C THR A 91 18.61 -10.52 -23.21
N VAL A 92 17.47 -9.97 -23.66
CA VAL A 92 16.16 -10.14 -23.01
C VAL A 92 15.25 -10.87 -23.99
N SER A 93 14.77 -12.05 -23.61
CA SER A 93 13.80 -12.81 -24.40
C SER A 93 12.40 -12.60 -23.84
N THR A 94 11.42 -12.46 -24.72
CA THR A 94 10.00 -12.34 -24.39
C THR A 94 9.20 -13.36 -25.19
N TYR A 95 7.88 -13.44 -24.97
CA TYR A 95 7.00 -14.22 -25.84
C TYR A 95 6.88 -13.68 -27.27
N ALA A 96 7.21 -12.41 -27.51
CA ALA A 96 7.04 -11.76 -28.82
C ALA A 96 8.36 -11.51 -29.56
N GLY A 97 9.51 -11.57 -28.88
CA GLY A 97 10.79 -11.32 -29.53
C GLY A 97 12.00 -11.36 -28.60
N VAL A 98 13.12 -10.89 -29.13
CA VAL A 98 14.40 -10.80 -28.42
C VAL A 98 14.93 -9.38 -28.56
N TYR A 99 15.40 -8.83 -27.43
CA TYR A 99 15.95 -7.48 -27.35
C TYR A 99 17.37 -7.50 -26.80
N TRP A 100 18.14 -6.48 -27.19
CA TRP A 100 19.52 -6.28 -26.75
C TRP A 100 19.67 -4.89 -26.16
N ALA A 101 20.27 -4.81 -24.98
CA ALA A 101 20.49 -3.54 -24.28
C ALA A 101 21.84 -3.53 -23.55
N LYS A 102 22.42 -2.34 -23.36
CA LYS A 102 23.63 -2.17 -22.54
C LYS A 102 23.38 -2.34 -21.04
N SER A 103 22.14 -2.15 -20.61
CA SER A 103 21.73 -2.26 -19.21
C SER A 103 20.25 -2.62 -19.13
N VAL A 104 19.87 -3.33 -18.07
CA VAL A 104 18.49 -3.72 -17.78
C VAL A 104 18.18 -3.35 -16.34
N VAL A 105 17.00 -2.78 -16.11
CA VAL A 105 16.46 -2.50 -14.78
C VAL A 105 15.27 -3.42 -14.57
N ILE A 106 15.29 -4.22 -13.50
CA ILE A 106 14.23 -5.19 -13.18
C ILE A 106 13.37 -4.61 -12.05
N THR A 107 12.11 -4.27 -12.36
CA THR A 107 11.13 -3.71 -11.42
C THR A 107 9.81 -4.49 -11.45
N THR A 108 9.90 -5.82 -11.40
CA THR A 108 8.75 -6.72 -11.62
C THR A 108 8.00 -7.12 -10.35
N GLY A 109 8.17 -6.37 -9.27
CA GLY A 109 7.41 -6.53 -8.03
C GLY A 109 7.38 -7.99 -7.54
N PRO A 110 6.19 -8.59 -7.34
CA PRO A 110 6.05 -9.99 -6.90
C PRO A 110 6.76 -11.04 -7.77
N TRP A 111 7.03 -10.73 -9.04
CA TRP A 111 7.70 -11.65 -9.97
C TRP A 111 9.24 -11.47 -9.99
N ALA A 112 9.81 -10.62 -9.13
CA ALA A 112 11.25 -10.29 -9.17
C ALA A 112 12.17 -11.52 -9.18
N ASN A 113 12.01 -12.45 -8.22
CA ASN A 113 12.87 -13.64 -8.13
C ASN A 113 12.74 -14.59 -9.33
N ARG A 114 11.57 -14.62 -9.99
CA ARG A 114 11.36 -15.44 -11.19
C ARG A 114 12.28 -14.98 -12.32
N LEU A 115 12.43 -13.66 -12.51
CA LEU A 115 13.36 -13.11 -13.49
C LEU A 115 14.82 -13.11 -13.01
N LEU A 116 15.07 -12.82 -11.73
CA LEU A 116 16.42 -12.74 -11.20
C LEU A 116 17.17 -14.07 -11.23
N THR A 117 16.45 -15.20 -11.14
CA THR A 117 17.05 -16.54 -11.25
C THR A 117 17.84 -16.71 -12.55
N HIS A 118 17.38 -16.12 -13.67
CA HIS A 118 18.08 -16.16 -14.96
C HIS A 118 19.44 -15.44 -14.94
N THR A 119 19.63 -14.54 -13.96
CA THR A 119 20.88 -13.80 -13.75
C THR A 119 21.78 -14.41 -12.68
N GLY A 120 21.37 -15.53 -12.07
CA GLY A 120 22.06 -16.14 -10.94
C GLY A 120 21.87 -15.41 -9.61
N LEU A 121 20.87 -14.52 -9.51
CA LEU A 121 20.53 -13.79 -8.30
C LEU A 121 19.27 -14.37 -7.67
N GLN A 122 19.28 -14.47 -6.34
CA GLN A 122 18.13 -14.85 -5.55
C GLN A 122 18.04 -13.92 -4.34
N LEU A 123 16.90 -13.27 -4.17
CA LEU A 123 16.64 -12.39 -3.04
C LEU A 123 15.70 -13.10 -2.04
N PRO A 124 15.80 -12.82 -0.73
CA PRO A 124 14.88 -13.36 0.27
C PRO A 124 13.55 -12.61 0.24
N LEU A 125 12.79 -12.77 -0.84
CA LEU A 125 11.50 -12.10 -1.05
C LEU A 125 10.34 -13.03 -0.71
N GLU A 126 9.38 -12.51 0.04
CA GLU A 126 8.09 -13.13 0.30
C GLU A 126 7.00 -12.35 -0.44
N VAL A 127 6.10 -13.06 -1.11
CA VAL A 127 4.93 -12.47 -1.77
C VAL A 127 3.69 -12.81 -0.98
N VAL A 128 2.95 -11.77 -0.57
CA VAL A 128 1.70 -11.93 0.19
C VAL A 128 0.54 -11.26 -0.52
N LYS A 129 -0.65 -11.87 -0.45
CA LYS A 129 -1.90 -11.28 -0.91
C LYS A 129 -2.46 -10.34 0.15
N ILE A 130 -2.84 -9.13 -0.26
CA ILE A 130 -3.50 -8.13 0.58
C ILE A 130 -4.95 -7.95 0.09
N ASN A 131 -5.92 -8.11 0.98
CA ASN A 131 -7.30 -7.74 0.68
C ASN A 131 -7.46 -6.22 0.82
N VAL A 132 -8.03 -5.62 -0.22
CA VAL A 132 -8.32 -4.19 -0.27
C VAL A 132 -9.82 -3.99 -0.10
N CYS A 133 -10.22 -3.55 1.08
CA CYS A 133 -11.64 -3.48 1.46
C CYS A 133 -12.17 -2.04 1.40
N TYR A 134 -13.35 -1.90 0.83
CA TYR A 134 -14.10 -0.64 0.80
C TYR A 134 -15.43 -0.80 1.53
N TRP A 135 -15.73 0.18 2.38
CA TRP A 135 -16.79 0.13 3.38
C TRP A 135 -17.79 1.23 3.10
N LYS A 136 -19.07 0.87 3.00
CA LYS A 136 -20.11 1.82 2.63
C LYS A 136 -20.43 2.79 3.76
N GLU A 137 -20.47 4.07 3.44
CA GLU A 137 -20.94 5.10 4.37
C GLU A 137 -22.44 4.94 4.65
N LYS A 138 -22.85 5.05 5.91
CA LYS A 138 -24.27 5.11 6.29
C LYS A 138 -24.91 6.42 5.85
N VAL A 139 -24.14 7.51 5.90
CA VAL A 139 -24.52 8.83 5.39
C VAL A 139 -23.50 9.23 4.31
N PRO A 140 -23.92 9.31 3.03
CA PRO A 140 -23.01 9.63 1.94
C PRO A 140 -22.32 10.98 2.14
N GLY A 141 -21.00 11.01 1.92
CA GLY A 141 -20.14 12.18 2.03
C GLY A 141 -19.54 12.40 3.42
N SER A 142 -19.91 11.61 4.44
CA SER A 142 -19.40 11.79 5.81
C SER A 142 -17.88 11.60 5.95
N TYR A 143 -17.25 10.83 5.06
CA TYR A 143 -15.82 10.52 5.09
C TYR A 143 -15.10 10.98 3.80
N ASP A 144 -15.64 12.00 3.14
CA ASP A 144 -15.11 12.56 1.90
C ASP A 144 -13.98 13.59 2.16
N VAL A 145 -13.04 13.73 1.22
CA VAL A 145 -11.97 14.75 1.30
C VAL A 145 -12.50 16.18 1.40
N ASN A 146 -13.65 16.49 0.81
CA ASN A 146 -14.28 17.81 0.92
C ASN A 146 -14.76 18.10 2.35
N GLN A 147 -15.07 17.06 3.14
CA GLN A 147 -15.31 17.15 4.58
C GLN A 147 -14.01 17.10 5.41
N ARG A 148 -12.85 17.15 4.73
CA ARG A 148 -11.51 17.07 5.33
C ARG A 148 -11.24 15.76 6.07
N PHE A 149 -11.90 14.67 5.68
CA PHE A 149 -11.59 13.36 6.24
C PHE A 149 -10.17 12.93 5.83
N PRO A 150 -9.29 12.54 6.79
CA PRO A 150 -7.88 12.29 6.48
C PRO A 150 -7.67 10.87 5.93
N CYS A 151 -6.55 10.67 5.22
CA CYS A 151 -5.94 9.35 5.19
C CYS A 151 -5.25 9.06 6.53
N PHE A 152 -5.28 7.82 6.99
CA PHE A 152 -4.75 7.47 8.30
C PHE A 152 -4.05 6.12 8.34
N ILE A 153 -3.20 5.96 9.34
CA ILE A 153 -2.62 4.69 9.76
C ILE A 153 -2.83 4.55 11.27
N LEU A 154 -3.43 3.45 11.67
CA LEU A 154 -3.43 2.94 13.03
C LEU A 154 -2.23 1.99 13.17
N THR A 155 -1.26 2.35 14.03
CA THR A 155 -0.02 1.59 14.19
C THR A 155 -0.18 0.32 15.02
N GLN A 156 -1.23 0.27 15.84
CA GLN A 156 -1.61 -0.86 16.67
C GLN A 156 -3.01 -0.55 17.21
N GLY A 157 -3.88 -1.55 17.34
CA GLY A 157 -5.21 -1.40 17.95
C GLY A 157 -5.57 -2.59 18.82
N GLU A 158 -6.79 -2.57 19.34
CA GLU A 158 -7.34 -3.68 20.13
C GLU A 158 -7.48 -4.96 19.28
N GLU A 159 -7.82 -4.82 18.00
CA GLU A 159 -8.07 -5.95 17.10
C GLU A 159 -6.80 -6.55 16.51
N SER A 160 -5.70 -5.79 16.46
CA SER A 160 -4.44 -6.24 15.89
C SER A 160 -3.21 -5.43 16.31
N LYS A 161 -2.07 -6.13 16.34
CA LYS A 161 -0.73 -5.54 16.47
C LYS A 161 -0.16 -5.01 15.14
N GLU A 162 -0.76 -5.38 14.02
CA GLU A 162 -0.36 -4.94 12.69
C GLU A 162 -1.08 -3.64 12.31
N HIS A 163 -0.54 -2.93 11.32
CA HIS A 163 -1.12 -1.66 10.92
C HIS A 163 -2.47 -1.84 10.21
N ILE A 164 -3.40 -0.94 10.49
CA ILE A 164 -4.61 -0.72 9.68
C ILE A 164 -4.47 0.66 9.05
N TYR A 165 -4.74 0.77 7.75
CA TYR A 165 -4.72 2.06 7.07
C TYR A 165 -6.06 2.34 6.41
N GLY A 166 -6.39 3.62 6.24
CA GLY A 166 -7.60 4.02 5.55
C GLY A 166 -7.44 5.27 4.72
N LEU A 167 -8.22 5.34 3.64
CA LEU A 167 -8.32 6.48 2.73
C LEU A 167 -9.77 6.95 2.65
N PRO A 168 -10.00 8.27 2.48
CA PRO A 168 -11.33 8.84 2.33
C PRO A 168 -12.08 8.30 1.10
N SER A 169 -13.40 8.57 1.03
CA SER A 169 -14.33 8.04 0.02
C SER A 169 -14.21 8.66 -1.38
N ASN A 170 -12.98 8.76 -1.88
CA ASN A 170 -12.62 9.44 -3.13
C ASN A 170 -12.47 8.52 -4.34
N GLU A 171 -12.00 7.29 -4.12
CA GLU A 171 -11.76 6.31 -5.18
C GLU A 171 -13.10 5.75 -5.69
N TYR A 172 -13.96 5.34 -4.77
CA TYR A 172 -15.34 4.97 -5.01
C TYR A 172 -16.27 5.90 -4.23
N PRO A 173 -17.17 6.65 -4.90
CA PRO A 173 -18.10 7.56 -4.22
C PRO A 173 -18.90 6.84 -3.14
N GLY A 174 -18.81 7.34 -1.89
CA GLY A 174 -19.53 6.78 -0.75
C GLY A 174 -18.93 5.52 -0.14
N LEU A 175 -17.74 5.09 -0.58
CA LEU A 175 -17.03 3.95 0.01
C LEU A 175 -15.66 4.37 0.55
N VAL A 176 -15.44 4.19 1.85
CA VAL A 176 -14.15 4.46 2.50
C VAL A 176 -13.26 3.23 2.35
N LYS A 177 -12.01 3.41 1.94
CA LYS A 177 -11.04 2.31 1.88
C LYS A 177 -10.45 2.12 3.27
N VAL A 178 -10.58 0.93 3.85
CA VAL A 178 -9.92 0.59 5.12
C VAL A 178 -9.39 -0.82 5.01
N CYS A 179 -8.10 -0.99 5.19
CA CYS A 179 -7.37 -2.21 4.83
C CYS A 179 -6.39 -2.60 5.92
N TYR A 180 -6.16 -3.91 6.01
CA TYR A 180 -5.18 -4.48 6.91
C TYR A 180 -3.81 -4.53 6.21
N HIS A 181 -2.74 -4.07 6.87
CA HIS A 181 -1.42 -3.94 6.27
C HIS A 181 -0.59 -5.25 6.32
N LYS A 182 -1.26 -6.39 6.44
CA LYS A 182 -0.65 -7.72 6.43
C LYS A 182 -1.49 -8.66 5.61
N GLY A 183 -0.82 -9.62 4.97
CA GLY A 183 -1.44 -10.64 4.15
C GLY A 183 -0.86 -12.02 4.44
N ASN A 184 -1.35 -12.98 3.68
CA ASN A 184 -0.84 -14.34 3.69
C ASN A 184 -0.05 -14.63 2.41
N GLU A 185 0.92 -15.52 2.52
CA GLU A 185 1.74 -15.96 1.39
C GLU A 185 0.88 -16.39 0.20
N THR A 186 1.34 -16.03 -0.99
CA THR A 186 0.65 -16.36 -2.23
C THR A 186 1.61 -16.51 -3.40
N ASP A 187 1.22 -17.32 -4.39
CA ASP A 187 1.88 -17.35 -5.68
C ASP A 187 1.38 -16.16 -6.52
N PRO A 188 2.26 -15.26 -7.01
CA PRO A 188 1.83 -14.10 -7.79
C PRO A 188 1.11 -14.44 -9.10
N ASP A 189 1.27 -15.64 -9.66
CA ASP A 189 0.49 -16.08 -10.83
C ASP A 189 -0.91 -16.58 -10.46
N GLN A 190 -1.14 -16.94 -9.20
CA GLN A 190 -2.37 -17.57 -8.74
C GLN A 190 -2.83 -16.97 -7.40
N PRO A 191 -2.94 -15.62 -7.29
CA PRO A 191 -3.26 -14.97 -6.03
C PRO A 191 -4.66 -15.36 -5.51
N ASP A 192 -5.57 -15.76 -6.40
CA ASP A 192 -6.92 -16.18 -6.03
C ASP A 192 -6.99 -17.51 -5.27
N LYS A 193 -5.91 -18.32 -5.28
CA LYS A 193 -5.82 -19.52 -4.45
C LYS A 193 -5.71 -19.21 -2.96
N GLN A 194 -5.28 -18.01 -2.60
CA GLN A 194 -5.31 -17.55 -1.21
C GLN A 194 -6.71 -17.04 -0.87
N THR A 195 -7.43 -17.80 -0.05
CA THR A 195 -8.85 -17.58 0.31
C THR A 195 -9.07 -17.18 1.77
N ASP A 196 -8.01 -17.07 2.57
CA ASP A 196 -8.10 -16.59 3.96
C ASP A 196 -8.65 -15.16 3.99
N ARG A 197 -9.57 -14.93 4.92
CA ARG A 197 -10.31 -13.68 5.15
C ARG A 197 -10.29 -13.22 6.61
N SER A 198 -9.40 -13.78 7.43
CA SER A 198 -9.25 -13.43 8.83
C SER A 198 -8.90 -11.95 9.04
N ASP A 199 -8.24 -11.33 8.06
CA ASP A 199 -8.00 -9.89 7.99
C ASP A 199 -9.30 -9.09 7.86
N ILE A 200 -10.26 -9.55 7.06
CA ILE A 200 -11.58 -8.94 6.93
C ILE A 200 -12.32 -9.01 8.28
N ASP A 201 -12.27 -10.13 8.99
CA ASP A 201 -12.91 -10.26 10.31
C ASP A 201 -12.32 -9.27 11.34
N ILE A 202 -11.00 -9.07 11.29
CA ILE A 202 -10.30 -8.03 12.08
C ILE A 202 -10.84 -6.65 11.72
N LEU A 203 -10.92 -6.34 10.42
CA LEU A 203 -11.41 -5.05 9.94
C LEU A 203 -12.89 -4.83 10.29
N GLN A 204 -13.76 -5.84 10.24
CA GLN A 204 -15.16 -5.69 10.64
C GLN A 204 -15.30 -5.25 12.11
N ARG A 205 -14.50 -5.84 13.00
CA ARG A 205 -14.46 -5.43 14.42
C ARG A 205 -13.95 -4.01 14.58
N TYR A 206 -12.85 -3.67 13.89
CA TYR A 206 -12.29 -2.33 13.89
C TYR A 206 -13.30 -1.29 13.37
N ILE A 207 -13.96 -1.56 12.26
CA ILE A 207 -14.97 -0.66 11.65
C ILE A 207 -16.14 -0.47 12.61
N THR A 208 -16.64 -1.54 13.22
CA THR A 208 -17.75 -1.48 14.19
C THR A 208 -17.43 -0.57 15.38
N ARG A 209 -16.20 -0.64 15.90
CA ARG A 209 -15.76 0.12 17.09
C ARG A 209 -15.32 1.55 16.75
N CYS A 210 -14.44 1.70 15.77
CA CYS A 210 -13.74 2.94 15.47
C CYS A 210 -14.39 3.80 14.38
N LEU A 211 -15.21 3.22 13.50
CA LEU A 211 -15.81 3.92 12.37
C LEU A 211 -17.33 3.65 12.30
N PRO A 212 -18.10 4.03 13.34
CA PRO A 212 -19.51 3.66 13.46
C PRO A 212 -20.41 4.24 12.37
N GLY A 213 -19.95 5.25 11.61
CA GLY A 213 -20.64 5.80 10.45
C GLY A 213 -20.53 4.92 9.19
N LEU A 214 -19.81 3.80 9.23
CA LEU A 214 -19.69 2.83 8.14
C LEU A 214 -20.54 1.59 8.41
N ILE A 215 -20.98 0.92 7.34
CA ILE A 215 -21.58 -0.41 7.39
C ILE A 215 -20.44 -1.41 7.66
N PRO A 216 -20.49 -2.25 8.72
CA PRO A 216 -19.42 -3.18 9.08
C PRO A 216 -19.39 -4.44 8.21
N GLU A 217 -19.68 -4.28 6.93
CA GLU A 217 -19.56 -5.29 5.89
C GLU A 217 -18.92 -4.61 4.66
N PRO A 218 -17.84 -5.18 4.11
CA PRO A 218 -17.18 -4.58 2.94
C PRO A 218 -18.13 -4.65 1.73
N ALA A 219 -18.35 -3.51 1.10
CA ALA A 219 -19.15 -3.42 -0.12
C ALA A 219 -18.36 -3.92 -1.35
N VAL A 220 -17.04 -3.73 -1.32
CA VAL A 220 -16.10 -4.19 -2.35
C VAL A 220 -14.86 -4.75 -1.67
N VAL A 221 -14.39 -5.90 -2.17
CA VAL A 221 -13.11 -6.50 -1.78
C VAL A 221 -12.29 -6.74 -3.05
N GLU A 222 -11.20 -6.02 -3.18
CA GLU A 222 -10.20 -6.19 -4.23
C GLU A 222 -8.98 -6.94 -3.68
N SER A 223 -8.07 -7.37 -4.57
CA SER A 223 -6.83 -8.04 -4.20
C SER A 223 -5.63 -7.28 -4.73
N CYS A 224 -4.60 -7.17 -3.89
CA CYS A 224 -3.28 -6.63 -4.23
C CYS A 224 -2.19 -7.59 -3.71
N MET A 225 -0.93 -7.32 -4.03
CA MET A 225 0.20 -8.09 -3.53
C MET A 225 1.29 -7.18 -2.98
N TYR A 226 1.88 -7.60 -1.88
CA TYR A 226 3.14 -7.02 -1.38
C TYR A 226 4.30 -7.97 -1.65
N THR A 227 5.48 -7.37 -1.75
CA THR A 227 6.75 -8.10 -1.82
C THR A 227 7.64 -7.58 -0.71
N SER A 228 7.96 -8.44 0.24
CA SER A 228 8.70 -8.09 1.46
C SER A 228 10.05 -8.82 1.51
N PRO A 229 11.10 -8.20 2.07
CA PRO A 229 11.13 -6.84 2.63
C PRO A 229 11.20 -5.74 1.55
N LEU A 230 10.60 -4.57 1.84
CA LEU A 230 10.69 -3.34 1.04
C LEU A 230 12.00 -2.57 1.32
N PRO A 231 12.55 -1.82 0.35
CA PRO A 231 12.99 -2.23 -0.99
C PRO A 231 14.47 -2.68 -0.99
N VAL A 232 14.80 -3.71 -1.75
CA VAL A 232 16.18 -4.07 -2.08
C VAL A 232 16.57 -3.38 -3.39
N CYS A 233 17.34 -2.29 -3.31
CA CYS A 233 18.01 -1.72 -4.47
C CYS A 233 19.42 -2.32 -4.58
N ALA A 234 19.67 -3.17 -5.57
CA ALA A 234 20.98 -3.76 -5.83
C ALA A 234 21.40 -3.49 -7.27
N ALA A 235 22.67 -3.18 -7.48
CA ALA A 235 23.27 -3.04 -8.80
C ALA A 235 24.35 -4.11 -8.97
N THR A 236 24.23 -4.94 -10.00
CA THR A 236 25.29 -5.86 -10.40
C THR A 236 26.00 -5.30 -11.62
N ARG A 237 27.34 -5.22 -11.55
CA ARG A 237 28.16 -5.03 -12.74
C ARG A 237 28.54 -6.41 -13.24
N THR A 238 28.11 -6.75 -14.45
CA THR A 238 28.68 -7.90 -15.16
C THR A 238 30.03 -7.47 -15.73
N ASN A 239 31.10 -8.13 -15.28
CA ASN A 239 32.46 -7.95 -15.82
C ASN A 239 32.55 -8.40 -17.28
#